data_AF-A0A423GVH6-F1
#
_entry.id   AF-A0A423GVH6-F1
#
_cell.length_a   1.000
_cell.length_b   1.000
_cell.length_c   1.000
_cell.angle_alpha   90.00
_cell.angle_beta   90.00
_cell.angle_gamma   90.00
#
_symmetry.space_group_name_H-M   'P 1'
#
loop_
_entity.id
_entity.type
_entity.pdbx_description
1 polymer ?
#
loop_
_entity_poly.entity_id
_entity_poly.type
_entity_poly.pdbx_seq_one_letter_code
_entity_poly.pdbx_strand_id
1 'polypeptide(L)'
;MYEQHQTNYQPQNRTQPFEIMQSVTDDSLKFSDKKATDAELAKVADKKFTLRHYTTSKDGPPPFNTISSNFELVHRKIKTLQRTQGSNTNQDDWVRLGNTAFTFFLLAIDGEVANRKFLGGATHYAEIDPDNLEQMTAAGLENAEFFASPDLLHTKDLSSAKAIKGPLKDLKALMVASSGLKAISLGRTPAQGLLKAIDGQFADTLEVKLPGSVIVTQWHTI
;
A
#
# COMPACT_ATOMS: atom_id res chain seq x y z
N MET A 1 -11.28 4.62 21.39
CA MET A 1 -10.20 4.56 20.39
C MET A 1 -10.44 5.50 19.22
N TYR A 2 -11.46 5.31 18.35
CA TYR A 2 -11.56 6.13 17.12
C TYR A 2 -11.60 7.64 17.40
N GLU A 3 -12.50 8.08 18.29
CA GLU A 3 -12.62 9.47 18.73
C GLU A 3 -11.32 10.03 19.35
N GLN A 4 -10.53 9.19 20.04
CA GLN A 4 -9.26 9.62 20.63
C GLN A 4 -8.21 9.97 19.57
N HIS A 5 -8.22 9.26 18.44
CA HIS A 5 -7.30 9.52 17.34
C HIS A 5 -7.78 10.64 16.40
N GLN A 6 -9.03 11.09 16.52
CA GLN A 6 -9.56 12.18 15.67
C GLN A 6 -9.12 13.57 16.10
N THR A 7 -8.94 13.83 17.40
CA THR A 7 -8.77 15.19 17.94
C THR A 7 -7.58 15.94 17.33
N ASN A 8 -6.49 15.23 17.01
CA ASN A 8 -5.28 15.79 16.40
C ASN A 8 -4.98 15.17 15.03
N TYR A 9 -5.98 14.57 14.38
CA TYR A 9 -5.79 13.92 13.09
C TYR A 9 -5.36 14.94 12.03
N GLN A 10 -4.29 14.60 11.31
CA GLN A 10 -3.86 15.34 10.13
C GLN A 10 -3.68 14.36 8.97
N PRO A 11 -4.31 14.60 7.81
CA PRO A 11 -4.27 13.65 6.70
C PRO A 11 -2.86 13.45 6.12
N GLN A 12 -1.92 14.37 6.36
CA GLN A 12 -0.54 14.28 5.93
C GLN A 12 0.40 13.70 7.00
N ASN A 13 -0.09 13.40 8.22
CA ASN A 13 0.74 12.81 9.26
C ASN A 13 1.14 11.39 8.86
N ARG A 14 2.44 11.17 8.69
CA ARG A 14 3.01 9.88 8.26
C ARG A 14 3.29 8.92 9.43
N THR A 15 3.25 9.40 10.67
CA THR A 15 3.53 8.62 11.88
C THR A 15 2.26 8.10 12.53
N GLN A 16 1.23 8.95 12.68
CA GLN A 16 -0.01 8.63 13.38
C GLN A 16 -0.70 7.34 12.87
N PRO A 17 -0.74 7.02 11.56
CA PRO A 17 -1.31 5.75 11.11
C PRO A 17 -0.63 4.52 11.71
N PHE A 18 0.69 4.56 11.93
CA PHE A 18 1.41 3.47 12.59
C PHE A 18 1.09 3.39 14.09
N GLU A 19 0.97 4.54 14.78
CA GLU A 19 0.57 4.59 16.20
C GLU A 19 -0.84 4.02 16.41
N ILE A 20 -1.77 4.37 15.52
CA ILE A 20 -3.14 3.82 15.51
C ILE A 20 -3.09 2.30 15.36
N MET A 21 -2.38 1.80 14.33
CA MET A 21 -2.27 0.37 14.08
C MET A 21 -1.63 -0.36 15.25
N GLN A 22 -0.57 0.19 15.85
CA GLN A 22 0.08 -0.39 17.02
C GLN A 22 -0.89 -0.46 18.21
N SER A 23 -1.61 0.63 18.50
CA SER A 23 -2.59 0.68 19.58
C SER A 23 -3.77 -0.29 19.39
N VAL A 24 -4.26 -0.44 18.15
CA VAL A 24 -5.40 -1.31 17.86
C VAL A 24 -5.00 -2.78 17.85
N THR A 25 -3.81 -3.08 17.33
CA THR A 25 -3.32 -4.46 17.21
C THR A 25 -2.54 -4.95 18.43
N ASP A 26 -2.39 -4.11 19.45
CA ASP A 26 -1.53 -4.38 20.63
C ASP A 26 -0.11 -4.79 20.22
N ASP A 27 0.45 -4.10 19.21
CA ASP A 27 1.76 -4.38 18.61
C ASP A 27 1.95 -5.82 18.12
N SER A 28 0.87 -6.54 17.82
CA SER A 28 0.96 -7.96 17.44
C SER A 28 1.55 -8.18 16.05
N LEU A 29 1.43 -7.22 15.12
CA LEU A 29 1.95 -7.34 13.76
C LEU A 29 3.49 -7.21 13.78
N LYS A 30 4.20 -8.25 13.31
CA LYS A 30 5.68 -8.26 13.28
C LYS A 30 6.19 -7.96 11.87
N PHE A 31 6.96 -6.88 11.76
CA PHE A 31 7.51 -6.43 10.48
C PHE A 31 8.92 -6.98 10.24
N SER A 32 9.14 -7.47 9.02
CA SER A 32 10.48 -7.65 8.49
C SER A 32 10.93 -6.37 7.78
N ASP A 33 12.21 -6.04 7.93
CA ASP A 33 12.91 -4.97 7.22
C ASP A 33 14.02 -5.53 6.31
N LYS A 34 14.00 -6.85 6.03
CA LYS A 34 15.03 -7.52 5.25
C LYS A 34 15.06 -6.96 3.83
N LYS A 35 16.22 -6.46 3.43
CA LYS A 35 16.48 -5.93 2.08
C LYS A 35 17.25 -6.92 1.22
N ALA A 36 17.04 -6.82 -0.09
CA ALA A 36 17.89 -7.48 -1.07
C ALA A 36 19.28 -6.85 -1.02
N THR A 37 20.30 -7.67 -1.25
CA THR A 37 21.68 -7.20 -1.36
C THR A 37 21.89 -6.40 -2.65
N ASP A 38 22.94 -5.58 -2.71
CA ASP A 38 23.29 -4.82 -3.92
C ASP A 38 23.49 -5.74 -5.14
N ALA A 39 24.05 -6.94 -4.92
CA ALA A 39 24.25 -7.93 -5.96
C ALA A 39 22.93 -8.48 -6.52
N GLU A 40 21.90 -8.63 -5.69
CA GLU A 40 20.55 -9.02 -6.09
C GLU A 40 19.82 -7.86 -6.78
N LEU A 41 19.94 -6.65 -6.25
CA LEU A 41 19.38 -5.43 -6.84
C LEU A 41 19.93 -5.15 -8.24
N ALA A 42 21.23 -5.37 -8.45
CA ALA A 42 21.86 -5.24 -9.76
C ALA A 42 21.26 -6.18 -10.81
N LYS A 43 20.67 -7.31 -10.41
CA LYS A 43 19.99 -8.24 -11.35
C LYS A 43 18.63 -7.75 -11.83
N VAL A 44 18.03 -6.79 -11.14
CA VAL A 44 16.71 -6.22 -11.46
C VAL A 44 16.80 -4.71 -11.62
N ALA A 45 17.99 -4.18 -11.88
CA ALA A 45 18.23 -2.74 -12.00
C ALA A 45 17.40 -2.12 -13.12
N ASP A 46 17.18 -2.87 -14.21
CA ASP A 46 16.37 -2.51 -15.37
C ASP A 46 14.87 -2.39 -15.07
N LYS A 47 14.39 -2.97 -13.96
CA LYS A 47 12.97 -3.06 -13.64
C LYS A 47 12.51 -1.87 -12.82
N LYS A 48 11.45 -1.21 -13.26
CA LYS A 48 10.83 -0.09 -12.58
C LYS A 48 9.77 -0.58 -11.60
N PHE A 49 9.89 -0.21 -10.33
CA PHE A 49 8.93 -0.55 -9.28
C PHE A 49 8.11 0.69 -8.96
N THR A 50 6.79 0.61 -9.08
CA THR A 50 5.87 1.70 -8.75
C THR A 50 4.73 1.20 -7.86
N LEU A 51 4.03 2.13 -7.23
CA LEU A 51 2.81 1.86 -6.46
C LEU A 51 1.62 2.43 -7.22
N ARG A 52 0.65 1.57 -7.54
CA ARG A 52 -0.52 1.95 -8.33
C ARG A 52 -1.79 1.93 -7.50
N HIS A 53 -2.56 3.02 -7.55
CA HIS A 53 -3.89 3.12 -6.97
C HIS A 53 -4.92 3.22 -8.08
N TYR A 54 -6.10 2.63 -7.87
CA TYR A 54 -7.17 2.57 -8.86
C TYR A 54 -8.41 3.28 -8.36
N THR A 55 -9.12 3.94 -9.27
CA THR A 55 -10.40 4.58 -8.97
C THR A 55 -11.37 4.47 -10.15
N THR A 56 -12.60 4.90 -9.90
CA THR A 56 -13.66 4.96 -10.91
C THR A 56 -14.18 6.39 -11.04
N SER A 57 -14.24 6.89 -12.28
CA SER A 57 -14.89 8.15 -12.63
C SER A 57 -15.72 7.93 -13.89
N LYS A 58 -16.97 8.40 -13.89
CA LYS A 58 -17.90 8.19 -15.01
C LYS A 58 -17.68 9.17 -16.16
N ASP A 59 -17.34 10.42 -15.82
CA ASP A 59 -17.35 11.55 -16.74
C ASP A 59 -15.97 12.21 -16.82
N GLY A 60 -15.01 11.49 -17.40
CA GLY A 60 -13.62 11.96 -17.55
C GLY A 60 -12.75 11.74 -16.31
N PRO A 61 -11.60 12.45 -16.20
CA PRO A 61 -10.65 12.26 -15.10
C PRO A 61 -11.30 12.44 -13.72
N PRO A 62 -10.84 11.71 -12.68
CA PRO A 62 -11.31 11.91 -11.31
C PRO A 62 -11.17 13.38 -10.87
N PRO A 63 -12.17 13.96 -10.17
CA PRO A 63 -12.18 15.38 -9.82
C PRO A 63 -11.30 15.74 -8.61
N PHE A 64 -10.40 14.84 -8.20
CA PHE A 64 -9.57 14.98 -7.01
C PHE A 64 -8.14 14.53 -7.31
N ASN A 65 -7.16 15.19 -6.73
CA ASN A 65 -5.73 14.83 -6.84
C ASN A 65 -5.15 14.36 -5.50
N THR A 66 -6.01 14.01 -4.55
CA THR A 66 -5.62 13.44 -3.26
C THR A 66 -6.40 12.16 -3.04
N ILE A 67 -5.69 11.05 -2.91
CA ILE A 67 -6.24 9.78 -2.47
C ILE A 67 -6.36 9.84 -0.95
N SER A 68 -7.59 9.99 -0.46
CA SER A 68 -7.86 10.01 0.98
C SER A 68 -7.91 8.60 1.56
N SER A 69 -7.34 8.42 2.76
CA SER A 69 -7.53 7.21 3.54
C SER A 69 -8.99 7.09 4.00
N ASN A 70 -9.45 5.89 4.35
CA ASN A 70 -10.82 5.71 4.85
C ASN A 70 -11.04 6.47 6.17
N PHE A 71 -10.00 6.59 7.01
CA PHE A 71 -10.05 7.39 8.24
C PHE A 71 -10.36 8.85 7.94
N GLU A 72 -9.68 9.46 6.96
CA GLU A 72 -9.93 10.84 6.52
C GLU A 72 -11.35 11.03 5.99
N LEU A 73 -11.83 10.09 5.17
CA LEU A 73 -13.18 10.16 4.62
C LEU A 73 -14.26 10.09 5.71
N VAL A 74 -14.03 9.32 6.77
CA VAL A 74 -14.92 9.31 7.95
C VAL A 74 -14.77 10.59 8.77
N HIS A 75 -13.54 11.06 8.99
CA HIS A 75 -13.27 12.29 9.72
C HIS A 75 -13.98 13.50 9.09
N ARG A 76 -13.98 13.57 7.75
CA ARG A 76 -14.69 14.58 6.96
C ARG A 76 -16.19 14.33 6.80
N LYS A 77 -16.73 13.26 7.41
CA LYS A 77 -18.14 12.85 7.33
C LYS A 77 -18.62 12.54 5.91
N ILE A 78 -17.71 12.16 5.02
CA ILE A 78 -18.00 11.72 3.65
C ILE A 78 -18.38 10.23 3.63
N LYS A 79 -17.73 9.44 4.50
CA LYS A 79 -18.06 8.03 4.75
C LYS A 79 -18.47 7.83 6.22
N THR A 80 -19.12 6.71 6.49
CA THR A 80 -19.43 6.26 7.85
C THR A 80 -18.65 4.98 8.16
N LEU A 81 -18.24 4.81 9.43
CA LEU A 81 -17.69 3.54 9.92
C LEU A 81 -18.77 2.49 10.14
N GLN A 82 -20.02 2.92 10.32
CA GLN A 82 -21.12 2.02 10.61
C GLN A 82 -21.48 1.20 9.38
N ARG A 83 -21.73 -0.08 9.62
CA ARG A 83 -22.19 -1.02 8.61
C ARG A 83 -23.58 -0.63 8.09
N THR A 84 -23.62 0.15 7.02
CA THR A 84 -24.79 0.21 6.13
C THR A 84 -24.79 -1.07 5.29
N GLN A 85 -25.95 -1.72 5.14
CA GLN A 85 -26.10 -3.10 4.66
C GLN A 85 -25.13 -3.54 3.53
N GLY A 86 -24.55 -4.74 3.68
CA GLY A 86 -23.45 -5.24 2.83
C GLY A 86 -22.11 -5.24 3.59
N SER A 87 -21.15 -6.02 3.11
CA SER A 87 -19.81 -6.20 3.72
C SER A 87 -19.01 -4.89 3.70
N ASN A 88 -19.12 -4.06 4.74
CA ASN A 88 -18.33 -2.83 4.86
C ASN A 88 -17.09 -3.13 5.69
N THR A 89 -16.01 -3.57 5.02
CA THR A 89 -14.74 -3.97 5.66
C THR A 89 -14.13 -2.85 6.52
N ASN A 90 -14.47 -1.58 6.25
CA ASN A 90 -13.96 -0.41 6.97
C ASN A 90 -14.11 -0.49 8.50
N GLN A 91 -15.21 -1.05 9.01
CA GLN A 91 -15.38 -1.21 10.46
C GLN A 91 -14.42 -2.26 11.02
N ASP A 92 -14.29 -3.40 10.33
CA ASP A 92 -13.47 -4.52 10.75
C ASP A 92 -11.98 -4.19 10.60
N ASP A 93 -11.61 -3.51 9.50
CA ASP A 93 -10.31 -2.89 9.26
C ASP A 93 -9.94 -1.91 10.39
N TRP A 94 -10.90 -1.09 10.82
CA TRP A 94 -10.69 -0.19 11.94
C TRP A 94 -10.51 -0.96 13.26
N VAL A 95 -11.48 -1.79 13.64
CA VAL A 95 -11.55 -2.43 14.95
C VAL A 95 -10.41 -3.43 15.16
N ARG A 96 -9.97 -4.09 14.09
CA ARG A 96 -9.04 -5.21 14.19
C ARG A 96 -7.64 -4.90 13.71
N LEU A 97 -7.47 -3.95 12.78
CA LEU A 97 -6.17 -3.67 12.17
C LEU A 97 -5.71 -2.22 12.40
N GLY A 98 -6.61 -1.27 12.66
CA GLY A 98 -6.27 0.15 12.75
C GLY A 98 -5.69 0.73 11.45
N ASN A 99 -5.78 -0.01 10.34
CA ASN A 99 -5.13 0.33 9.07
C ASN A 99 -5.93 1.33 8.21
N THR A 100 -7.12 1.74 8.66
CA THR A 100 -7.97 2.68 7.89
C THR A 100 -7.35 4.06 7.68
N ALA A 101 -6.33 4.41 8.49
CA ALA A 101 -5.57 5.64 8.34
C ALA A 101 -4.49 5.56 7.24
N PHE A 102 -4.29 4.39 6.61
CA PHE A 102 -3.43 4.22 5.45
C PHE A 102 -4.21 4.32 4.14
N THR A 103 -3.49 4.69 3.09
CA THR A 103 -3.92 4.59 1.69
C THR A 103 -3.34 3.34 1.06
N PHE A 104 -4.16 2.60 0.33
CA PHE A 104 -3.84 1.29 -0.24
C PHE A 104 -3.40 1.41 -1.71
N PHE A 105 -2.34 0.67 -2.05
CA PHE A 105 -1.75 0.59 -3.38
C PHE A 105 -1.44 -0.86 -3.73
N LEU A 106 -1.39 -1.16 -5.02
CA LEU A 106 -0.82 -2.39 -5.55
C LEU A 106 0.62 -2.13 -5.98
N LEU A 107 1.48 -3.13 -5.82
CA LEU A 107 2.81 -3.11 -6.42
C LEU A 107 2.67 -3.27 -7.94
N ALA A 108 3.38 -2.43 -8.68
CA ALA A 108 3.56 -2.56 -10.11
C ALA A 108 5.04 -2.74 -10.46
N ILE A 109 5.34 -3.59 -11.45
CA ILE A 109 6.70 -3.79 -11.96
C ILE A 109 6.66 -3.67 -13.48
N ASP A 110 7.38 -2.70 -14.04
CA ASP A 110 7.35 -2.36 -15.48
C ASP A 110 5.92 -2.19 -16.02
N GLY A 111 5.03 -1.61 -15.21
CA GLY A 111 3.64 -1.36 -15.54
C GLY A 111 2.69 -2.55 -15.34
N GLU A 112 3.21 -3.76 -15.10
CA GLU A 112 2.44 -4.95 -14.76
C GLU A 112 1.89 -4.86 -13.35
N VAL A 113 0.63 -5.26 -13.13
CA VAL A 113 -0.02 -5.29 -11.81
C VAL A 113 -0.70 -6.64 -11.60
N ALA A 114 -0.72 -7.11 -10.35
CA ALA A 114 -1.36 -8.37 -10.01
C ALA A 114 -2.88 -8.28 -10.23
N ASN A 115 -3.46 -9.31 -10.83
CA ASN A 115 -4.89 -9.34 -11.12
C ASN A 115 -5.69 -9.39 -9.80
N ARG A 116 -6.70 -8.54 -9.69
CA ARG A 116 -7.60 -8.47 -8.53
C ARG A 116 -9.03 -8.28 -9.03
N LYS A 117 -9.96 -9.10 -8.53
CA LYS A 117 -11.38 -9.04 -8.94
C LYS A 117 -12.00 -7.65 -8.73
N PHE A 118 -11.60 -6.95 -7.65
CA PHE A 118 -12.14 -5.62 -7.34
C PHE A 118 -11.71 -4.53 -8.35
N LEU A 119 -10.71 -4.79 -9.20
CA LEU A 119 -10.28 -3.85 -10.24
C LEU A 119 -11.17 -3.88 -11.48
N GLY A 120 -12.06 -4.86 -11.64
CA GLY A 120 -12.84 -5.05 -12.86
C GLY A 120 -13.75 -3.89 -13.27
N GLY A 121 -14.00 -2.93 -12.36
CA GLY A 121 -14.75 -1.70 -12.65
C GLY A 121 -13.93 -0.41 -12.61
N ALA A 122 -12.61 -0.50 -12.36
CA ALA A 122 -11.75 0.68 -12.36
C ALA A 122 -11.68 1.27 -13.77
N THR A 123 -11.61 2.60 -13.85
CA THR A 123 -11.47 3.33 -15.13
C THR A 123 -10.21 4.16 -15.18
N HIS A 124 -9.65 4.47 -14.01
CA HIS A 124 -8.47 5.30 -13.90
C HIS A 124 -7.50 4.73 -12.86
N TYR A 125 -6.23 5.06 -13.01
CA TYR A 125 -5.23 4.79 -12.01
C TYR A 125 -4.27 5.97 -11.84
N ALA A 126 -3.62 6.04 -10.69
CA ALA A 126 -2.49 6.92 -10.44
C ALA A 126 -1.29 6.07 -10.01
N GLU A 127 -0.09 6.50 -10.37
CA GLU A 127 1.16 5.83 -9.99
C GLU A 127 2.09 6.74 -9.21
N ILE A 128 2.70 6.16 -8.19
CA ILE A 128 3.76 6.74 -7.38
C ILE A 128 5.03 5.97 -7.69
N ASP A 129 6.07 6.69 -8.10
CA ASP A 129 7.39 6.17 -8.40
C ASP A 129 8.37 6.56 -7.27
N PRO A 130 8.73 5.63 -6.36
CA PRO A 130 9.66 5.92 -5.27
C PRO A 130 11.04 6.40 -5.70
N ASP A 131 11.45 6.10 -6.94
CA ASP A 131 12.73 6.55 -7.50
C ASP A 131 12.64 7.98 -8.07
N ASN A 132 11.43 8.55 -8.22
CA ASN A 132 11.21 9.92 -8.66
C ASN A 132 11.11 10.88 -7.46
N LEU A 133 12.26 11.46 -7.07
CA LEU A 133 12.34 12.37 -5.92
C LEU A 133 11.41 13.59 -6.03
N GLU A 134 11.28 14.20 -7.22
CA GLU A 134 10.41 15.36 -7.41
C GLU A 134 8.94 14.99 -7.12
N GLN A 135 8.50 13.84 -7.64
CA GLN A 135 7.16 13.33 -7.35
C GLN A 135 6.99 13.01 -5.86
N MET A 136 7.98 12.39 -5.22
CA MET A 136 7.91 12.06 -3.79
C MET A 136 7.82 13.32 -2.93
N THR A 137 8.63 14.34 -3.21
CA THR A 137 8.57 15.63 -2.50
C THR A 137 7.24 16.35 -2.73
N ALA A 138 6.74 16.38 -3.96
CA ALA A 138 5.43 16.98 -4.26
C ALA A 138 4.28 16.26 -3.52
N ALA A 139 4.42 14.97 -3.28
CA ALA A 139 3.45 14.17 -2.53
C ALA A 139 3.67 14.18 -0.99
N GLY A 140 4.75 14.79 -0.50
CA GLY A 140 5.15 14.72 0.92
C GLY A 140 5.46 13.29 1.36
N LEU A 141 6.17 12.54 0.52
CA LEU A 141 6.52 11.13 0.68
C LEU A 141 8.04 10.88 0.68
N GLU A 142 8.87 11.91 0.56
CA GLU A 142 10.33 11.80 0.45
C GLU A 142 11.00 11.07 1.62
N ASN A 143 10.39 11.15 2.80
CA ASN A 143 10.82 10.46 4.03
C ASN A 143 9.77 9.50 4.57
N ALA A 144 8.73 9.18 3.78
CA ALA A 144 7.66 8.32 4.25
C ALA A 144 8.14 6.87 4.42
N GLU A 145 7.61 6.21 5.44
CA GLU A 145 7.62 4.76 5.52
C GLU A 145 6.40 4.17 4.80
N PHE A 146 6.49 2.91 4.44
CA PHE A 146 5.35 2.11 4.01
C PHE A 146 5.31 0.81 4.80
N PHE A 147 4.19 0.10 4.71
CA PHE A 147 4.19 -1.33 5.00
C PHE A 147 3.47 -2.13 3.92
N ALA A 148 3.81 -3.40 3.81
CA ALA A 148 3.22 -4.35 2.89
C ALA A 148 2.79 -5.61 3.64
N SER A 149 1.63 -6.16 3.29
CA SER A 149 1.05 -7.35 3.92
C SER A 149 0.12 -8.06 2.92
N PRO A 150 -0.29 -9.31 3.18
CA PRO A 150 -1.53 -9.83 2.58
C PRO A 150 -2.73 -9.02 3.07
N ASP A 151 -3.92 -9.31 2.55
CA ASP A 151 -5.17 -8.90 3.20
C ASP A 151 -5.24 -9.55 4.59
N LEU A 152 -5.25 -8.71 5.64
CA LEU A 152 -5.22 -9.15 7.04
C LEU A 152 -6.62 -9.30 7.64
N LEU A 153 -7.67 -8.95 6.90
CA LEU A 153 -9.04 -8.88 7.41
C LEU A 153 -9.55 -10.21 7.95
N HIS A 154 -8.94 -11.35 7.59
CA HIS A 154 -9.34 -12.68 8.09
C HIS A 154 -8.22 -13.44 8.81
N THR A 155 -7.07 -12.78 9.02
CA THR A 155 -5.92 -13.33 9.75
C THR A 155 -6.16 -13.46 11.26
N LYS A 156 -6.31 -14.69 11.75
CA LYS A 156 -6.57 -14.95 13.18
C LYS A 156 -5.42 -14.55 14.11
N ASP A 157 -4.19 -14.79 13.68
CA ASP A 157 -2.98 -14.47 14.42
C ASP A 157 -2.12 -13.51 13.59
N LEU A 158 -2.11 -12.24 14.01
CA LEU A 158 -1.35 -11.19 13.33
C LEU A 158 0.17 -11.37 13.49
N SER A 159 0.62 -12.07 14.54
CA SER A 159 2.06 -12.23 14.80
C SER A 159 2.76 -13.16 13.81
N SER A 160 2.01 -14.06 13.17
CA SER A 160 2.49 -14.95 12.12
C SER A 160 2.26 -14.41 10.70
N ALA A 161 1.58 -13.27 10.55
CA ALA A 161 1.34 -12.66 9.27
C ALA A 161 2.64 -12.12 8.65
N LYS A 162 2.87 -12.39 7.36
CA LYS A 162 3.98 -11.75 6.65
C LYS A 162 3.68 -10.26 6.50
N ALA A 163 4.43 -9.44 7.22
CA ALA A 163 4.39 -8.00 7.09
C ALA A 163 5.80 -7.44 6.89
N ILE A 164 5.92 -6.42 6.07
CA ILE A 164 7.18 -5.72 5.78
C ILE A 164 6.97 -4.25 6.06
N LYS A 165 7.95 -3.61 6.67
CA LYS A 165 7.94 -2.16 6.88
C LYS A 165 9.31 -1.58 6.57
N GLY A 166 9.33 -0.37 6.01
CA GLY A 166 10.57 0.39 5.87
C GLY A 166 10.35 1.70 5.10
N PRO A 167 11.44 2.45 4.84
CA PRO A 167 11.38 3.67 4.04
C PRO A 167 10.90 3.39 2.62
N LEU A 168 10.07 4.27 2.06
CA LEU A 168 9.50 4.11 0.71
C LEU A 168 10.59 4.01 -0.39
N LYS A 169 11.68 4.76 -0.24
CA LYS A 169 12.86 4.67 -1.13
C LYS A 169 13.49 3.27 -1.19
N ASP A 170 13.24 2.42 -0.18
CA ASP A 170 13.75 1.06 -0.11
C ASP A 170 12.73 0.02 -0.63
N LEU A 171 11.59 0.46 -1.18
CA LEU A 171 10.51 -0.43 -1.67
C LEU A 171 11.06 -1.55 -2.54
N LYS A 172 11.85 -1.22 -3.57
CA LYS A 172 12.42 -2.19 -4.50
C LYS A 172 13.26 -3.24 -3.77
N ALA A 173 14.15 -2.83 -2.87
CA ALA A 173 14.99 -3.74 -2.11
C ALA A 173 14.20 -4.67 -1.18
N LEU A 174 13.20 -4.13 -0.49
CA LEU A 174 12.34 -4.89 0.41
C LEU A 174 11.45 -5.89 -0.35
N MET A 175 10.87 -5.48 -1.47
CA MET A 175 10.01 -6.34 -2.29
C MET A 175 10.82 -7.45 -2.98
N VAL A 176 12.01 -7.14 -3.50
CA VAL A 176 12.90 -8.14 -4.14
C VAL A 176 13.34 -9.20 -3.14
N ALA A 177 13.76 -8.82 -1.93
CA ALA A 177 14.11 -9.79 -0.87
C ALA A 177 12.94 -10.70 -0.48
N SER A 178 11.72 -10.21 -0.69
CA SER A 178 10.50 -10.90 -0.29
C SER A 178 9.97 -11.85 -1.34
N SER A 179 10.49 -11.80 -2.57
CA SER A 179 10.10 -12.64 -3.72
C SER A 179 10.34 -14.13 -3.50
N GLY A 180 11.26 -14.51 -2.60
CA GLY A 180 11.71 -15.89 -2.43
C GLY A 180 12.51 -16.45 -3.62
N LEU A 181 12.79 -15.63 -4.63
CA LEU A 181 13.61 -16.03 -5.78
C LEU A 181 15.08 -16.07 -5.41
N LYS A 182 15.81 -17.05 -5.95
CA LYS A 182 17.27 -17.12 -5.86
C LYS A 182 17.89 -16.06 -6.78
N ALA A 183 19.07 -15.57 -6.41
CA ALA A 183 19.81 -14.55 -7.19
C ALA A 183 19.99 -14.91 -8.68
N ILE A 184 20.20 -16.18 -9.02
CA ILE A 184 20.32 -16.63 -10.42
C ILE A 184 19.02 -16.48 -11.21
N SER A 185 17.87 -16.59 -10.55
CA SER A 185 16.55 -16.46 -11.18
C SER A 185 16.12 -14.99 -11.31
N LEU A 186 16.53 -14.12 -10.38
CA LEU A 186 16.15 -12.70 -10.38
C LEU A 186 16.42 -12.02 -11.73
N GLY A 187 17.63 -12.17 -12.27
CA GLY A 187 18.02 -11.52 -13.53
C GLY A 187 17.45 -12.15 -14.80
N ARG A 188 16.74 -13.27 -14.69
CA ARG A 188 16.10 -13.97 -15.81
C ARG A 188 14.58 -13.90 -15.77
N THR A 189 14.02 -13.47 -14.64
CA THR A 189 12.58 -13.44 -14.43
C THR A 189 12.02 -12.17 -15.04
N PRO A 190 11.04 -12.24 -15.95
CA PRO A 190 10.38 -11.05 -16.49
C PRO A 190 9.58 -10.33 -15.39
N ALA A 191 9.22 -9.07 -15.61
CA ALA A 191 8.50 -8.23 -14.63
C ALA A 191 7.27 -8.92 -14.03
N GLN A 192 6.38 -9.44 -14.88
CA GLN A 192 5.18 -10.18 -14.46
C GLN A 192 5.52 -11.41 -13.60
N GLY A 193 6.59 -12.13 -13.93
CA GLY A 193 7.05 -13.29 -13.17
C GLY A 193 7.59 -12.91 -11.79
N LEU A 194 8.32 -11.79 -11.71
CA LEU A 194 8.84 -11.27 -10.45
C LEU A 194 7.70 -10.77 -9.57
N LEU A 195 6.75 -10.03 -10.16
CA LEU A 195 5.56 -9.56 -9.47
C LEU A 195 4.75 -10.73 -8.91
N LYS A 196 4.51 -11.77 -9.70
CA LYS A 196 3.82 -12.98 -9.25
C LYS A 196 4.57 -13.70 -8.14
N ALA A 197 5.90 -13.80 -8.22
CA ALA A 197 6.71 -14.40 -7.18
C ALA A 197 6.61 -13.62 -5.85
N ILE A 198 6.59 -12.29 -5.92
CA ILE A 198 6.38 -11.42 -4.75
C ILE A 198 4.95 -11.60 -4.23
N ASP A 199 3.93 -11.45 -5.06
CA ASP A 199 2.52 -11.52 -4.65
C ASP A 199 2.15 -12.87 -4.02
N GLY A 200 2.66 -13.97 -4.58
CA GLY A 200 2.45 -15.31 -4.02
C GLY A 200 3.01 -15.50 -2.61
N GLN A 201 4.02 -14.70 -2.23
CA GLN A 201 4.55 -14.69 -0.87
C GLN A 201 3.62 -14.00 0.14
N PHE A 202 2.64 -13.25 -0.35
CA PHE A 202 1.54 -12.63 0.40
C PHE A 202 0.19 -13.28 0.02
N ALA A 203 0.21 -14.59 -0.28
CA ALA A 203 -0.98 -15.37 -0.61
C ALA A 203 -1.83 -14.77 -1.75
N ASP A 204 -1.17 -14.16 -2.75
CA ASP A 204 -1.81 -13.52 -3.91
C ASP A 204 -2.75 -12.35 -3.54
N THR A 205 -2.53 -11.75 -2.36
CA THR A 205 -3.31 -10.64 -1.81
C THR A 205 -2.42 -9.50 -1.33
N LEU A 206 -1.21 -9.35 -1.90
CA LEU A 206 -0.32 -8.25 -1.54
C LEU A 206 -1.04 -6.90 -1.67
N GLU A 207 -0.92 -6.11 -0.62
CA GLU A 207 -1.30 -4.72 -0.53
C GLU A 207 -0.12 -3.92 0.04
N VAL A 208 0.22 -2.81 -0.62
CA VAL A 208 1.19 -1.83 -0.13
C VAL A 208 0.43 -0.64 0.44
N LYS A 209 0.80 -0.19 1.64
CA LYS A 209 0.04 0.79 2.41
C LYS A 209 0.94 1.97 2.77
N LEU A 210 0.53 3.17 2.34
CA LEU A 210 1.18 4.43 2.66
C LEU A 210 0.41 5.15 3.76
N PRO A 211 1.07 5.71 4.78
CA PRO A 211 0.40 6.36 5.90
C PRO A 211 -0.25 7.68 5.48
N GLY A 212 -1.53 7.86 5.83
CA GLY A 212 -2.28 9.08 5.56
C GLY A 212 -2.79 9.17 4.13
N SER A 213 -3.26 10.36 3.75
CA SER A 213 -3.71 10.69 2.39
C SER A 213 -2.52 10.98 1.48
N VAL A 214 -2.61 10.59 0.22
CA VAL A 214 -1.53 10.71 -0.77
C VAL A 214 -1.93 11.64 -1.89
N ILE A 215 -1.12 12.65 -2.18
CA ILE A 215 -1.31 13.53 -3.34
C ILE A 215 -0.79 12.80 -4.58
N VAL A 216 -1.56 12.85 -5.66
CA VAL A 216 -1.18 12.32 -6.97
C VAL A 216 -1.17 13.45 -7.98
N THR A 217 -0.17 13.46 -8.85
CA THR A 217 0.03 14.52 -9.84
C THR A 217 -0.77 14.29 -11.12
N GLN A 218 -1.13 13.03 -11.41
CA GLN A 218 -1.82 12.65 -12.63
C GLN A 218 -2.69 11.41 -12.43
N TRP A 219 -3.82 11.40 -13.13
CA TRP A 219 -4.63 10.22 -13.39
C TRP A 219 -4.43 9.76 -14.83
N HIS A 220 -4.28 8.45 -15.00
CA HIS A 220 -4.24 7.76 -16.28
C HIS A 220 -5.54 7.00 -16.49
N THR A 221 -6.02 6.95 -17.73
CA THR A 221 -7.13 6.09 -18.13
C THR A 221 -6.60 4.67 -18.38
N ILE A 222 -7.39 3.66 -18.02
CA ILE A 222 -7.10 2.23 -18.24
C ILE A 222 -7.41 1.84 -19.69
#